data_AF-A0A7V2RG99-F1
#
_entry.id   AF-A0A7V2RG99-F1
#
_cell.length_a   1.000
_cell.length_b   1.000
_cell.length_c   1.000
_cell.angle_alpha   90.00
_cell.angle_beta   90.00
_cell.angle_gamma   90.00
#
_symmetry.space_group_name_H-M   'P 1'
#
loop_
_entity.id
_entity.type
_entity.pdbx_description
1 polymer ?
#
loop_
_entity_poly.entity_id
_entity_poly.type
_entity_poly.pdbx_seq_one_letter_code
_entity_poly.pdbx_strand_id
1 'polypeptide(L)' 'MAQRIYRLDSVNEVPSPLNPPPGCSFHPRCVMAIPECSQAVPPLREIGGEHQVACIRV' A
#
# COMPACT_ATOMS: atom_id res chain seq x y z
N MET A 1 39.80 -19.94 -0.99
CA MET A 1 39.25 -18.59 -1.28
C MET A 1 37.73 -18.69 -1.32
N ALA A 2 37.07 -18.55 -0.17
CA ALA A 2 35.62 -18.70 -0.05
C ALA A 2 34.95 -17.37 -0.41
N GLN A 3 34.18 -17.36 -1.49
CA GLN A 3 33.50 -16.16 -1.97
C GLN A 3 32.33 -15.86 -1.04
N ARG A 4 32.43 -14.73 -0.33
CA ARG A 4 31.43 -14.23 0.59
C ARG A 4 30.23 -13.74 -0.22
N ILE A 5 29.22 -14.58 -0.33
CA ILE A 5 27.88 -14.21 -0.81
C ILE A 5 27.30 -13.23 0.22
N TYR A 6 27.33 -11.95 -0.11
CA TYR A 6 26.59 -10.93 0.61
C TYR A 6 25.11 -11.17 0.28
N ARG A 7 24.35 -11.74 1.22
CA ARG A 7 22.89 -11.71 1.16
C ARG A 7 22.50 -10.24 1.14
N LEU A 8 21.96 -9.79 0.02
CA LEU A 8 21.22 -8.54 -0.04
C LEU A 8 19.93 -8.81 0.71
N ASP A 9 19.87 -8.33 1.95
CA ASP A 9 18.66 -8.37 2.74
C ASP A 9 17.64 -7.48 2.01
N SER A 10 16.61 -8.11 1.46
CA SER A 10 15.50 -7.46 0.76
C SER A 10 14.67 -6.62 1.72
N VAL A 11 15.16 -5.45 2.15
CA VAL A 11 14.43 -4.53 3.06
C VAL A 11 13.13 -3.99 2.42
N ASN A 12 12.86 -4.30 1.15
CA ASN A 12 11.69 -3.85 0.39
C ASN A 12 11.05 -4.97 -0.44
N GLU A 13 10.88 -6.16 0.12
CA GLU A 13 10.11 -7.20 -0.55
C GLU A 13 8.66 -6.69 -0.74
N VAL A 14 8.29 -6.42 -2.00
CA VAL A 14 6.91 -6.03 -2.35
C VAL A 14 6.02 -7.17 -1.85
N PRO A 15 5.06 -6.90 -0.96
CA PRO A 15 4.22 -7.96 -0.43
C PRO A 15 3.56 -8.68 -1.60
N SER A 16 3.64 -10.01 -1.59
CA SER A 16 3.10 -10.86 -2.65
C SER A 16 1.66 -10.42 -2.95
N PRO A 17 1.29 -10.13 -4.22
CA PRO A 17 -0.05 -9.65 -4.60
C PRO A 17 -1.19 -10.59 -4.17
N LEU A 18 -0.84 -11.83 -3.79
CA LEU A 18 -1.75 -12.87 -3.37
C LEU A 18 -2.45 -12.58 -2.03
N ASN A 19 -1.88 -11.73 -1.17
CA ASN A 19 -2.47 -11.38 0.13
C ASN A 19 -2.59 -9.86 0.29
N PRO A 20 -3.55 -9.21 -0.39
CA PRO A 20 -3.82 -7.80 -0.15
C PRO A 20 -4.29 -7.59 1.30
N PRO A 21 -3.82 -6.53 1.97
CA PRO A 21 -4.32 -6.20 3.30
C PRO A 21 -5.80 -5.80 3.23
N PRO A 22 -6.58 -6.04 4.30
CA PRO A 22 -7.99 -5.66 4.33
C PRO A 22 -8.15 -4.13 4.26
N GLY A 23 -9.25 -3.67 3.65
CA GLY A 23 -9.51 -2.24 3.45
C GLY A 23 -8.69 -1.62 2.32
N CYS A 24 -8.19 -0.40 2.53
CA CYS A 24 -7.38 0.33 1.55
C CYS A 24 -5.99 -0.32 1.39
N SER A 25 -5.65 -0.81 0.19
CA SER A 25 -4.37 -1.49 -0.08
C SER A 25 -3.12 -0.64 0.24
N PHE A 26 -3.28 0.68 0.32
CA PHE A 26 -2.20 1.62 0.64
C PHE A 26 -2.05 1.89 2.15
N HIS A 27 -2.99 1.47 3.00
CA HIS A 27 -2.98 1.77 4.44
C HIS A 27 -1.68 1.37 5.18
N PRO A 28 -0.97 0.26 4.84
CA PRO A 28 0.28 -0.09 5.54
C PRO A 28 1.45 0.84 5.21
N ARG A 29 1.35 1.59 4.11
CA ARG A 29 2.42 2.45 3.58
C ARG A 29 2.04 3.93 3.55
N CYS A 30 0.79 4.27 3.86
CA CYS A 30 0.28 5.64 3.80
C CYS A 30 0.60 6.41 5.08
N VAL A 31 1.31 7.53 4.96
CA VAL A 31 1.65 8.43 6.08
C VAL A 31 0.44 9.14 6.69
N MET A 32 -0.70 9.13 5.99
CA MET A 32 -1.96 9.74 6.42
C MET A 32 -3.01 8.70 6.82
N ALA A 33 -2.62 7.43 6.99
CA ALA A 33 -3.54 6.35 7.33
C ALA A 33 -4.25 6.61 8.67
N ILE A 34 -5.54 6.33 8.70
CA ILE A 34 -6.40 6.37 9.89
C ILE A 34 -6.99 4.96 10.13
N PRO A 35 -7.52 4.65 11.32
CA PRO A 35 -8.07 3.33 11.64
C PRO A 35 -9.13 2.82 10.65
N GLU A 36 -9.87 3.72 10.01
CA GLU A 36 -10.89 3.41 9.01
C GLU A 36 -10.27 2.87 7.71
N CYS A 37 -9.02 3.22 7.40
CA CYS A 37 -8.33 2.79 6.19
C CYS A 37 -8.05 1.28 6.15
N SER A 38 -7.92 0.60 7.29
CA SER A 38 -7.75 -0.86 7.34
C SER A 38 -9.08 -1.62 7.44
N GLN A 39 -10.19 -0.91 7.66
CA GLN A 39 -11.51 -1.50 7.87
C GLN A 39 -12.36 -1.49 6.59
N ALA A 40 -12.24 -0.45 5.76
CA ALA A 40 -13.05 -0.28 4.57
C ALA A 40 -12.23 0.16 3.35
N VAL A 41 -12.67 -0.30 2.17
CA VAL A 41 -12.16 0.21 0.88
C VAL A 41 -12.88 1.53 0.60
N PRO A 42 -12.16 2.65 0.42
CA PRO A 42 -12.77 3.93 0.08
C PRO A 42 -13.49 3.86 -1.28
N PRO A 43 -14.66 4.53 -1.43
CA PRO A 43 -15.31 4.64 -2.73
C PRO A 43 -14.47 5.51 -3.67
N LEU A 44 -14.60 5.24 -4.96
CA LEU A 44 -13.99 6.06 -6.01
C LEU A 44 -14.73 7.41 -6.10
N ARG A 45 -14.01 8.52 -5.94
CA ARG A 45 -14.52 9.90 -5.99
C ARG A 45 -13.84 10.67 -7.12
N GLU A 46 -14.59 11.46 -7.85
CA GLU A 46 -14.04 12.42 -8.82
C GLU A 46 -13.62 13.69 -8.11
N ILE A 47 -12.36 14.11 -8.29
CA ILE A 47 -11.82 15.35 -7.69
C ILE A 47 -11.62 16.48 -8.70
N GLY A 48 -12.11 16.28 -9.93
CA GLY A 48 -12.06 17.25 -11.01
C GLY A 48 -11.45 16.68 -12.29
N GLY A 49 -12.02 17.11 -13.43
CA GLY A 49 -11.64 16.59 -14.75
C GLY A 49 -11.91 15.10 -14.87
N GLU A 50 -10.95 14.36 -15.43
CA GLU A 50 -10.98 12.89 -15.56
C GLU A 50 -10.22 12.17 -14.42
N HIS A 51 -9.96 12.85 -13.29
CA HIS A 51 -9.18 12.29 -12.19
C HIS A 51 -10.07 11.72 -11.08
N GLN A 52 -9.83 10.45 -10.78
CA GLN A 52 -10.57 9.68 -9.79
C GLN A 52 -9.64 9.17 -8.68
N VAL A 53 -10.10 9.28 -7.43
CA VAL A 53 -9.35 8.87 -6.25
C VAL A 53 -10.21 8.02 -5.33
N ALA A 54 -9.64 6.93 -4.82
CA ALA A 54 -10.24 6.12 -3.75
C ALA A 54 -9.48 6.40 -2.44
N CYS A 55 -9.78 7.51 -1.78
CA CYS A 55 -9.20 7.89 -0.49
C CYS A 55 -10.29 8.30 0.50
N ILE A 56 -10.19 7.86 1.75
CA ILE A 56 -11.18 8.18 2.80
C ILE A 56 -11.16 9.68 3.14
N ARG A 57 -10.00 10.33 2.98
CA ARG A 57 -9.77 11.74 3.35
C ARG A 57 -9.96 12.75 2.22
N VAL A 58 -10.34 12.29 1.02
CA VAL A 58 -10.52 13.13 -0.17
C VAL A 58 -11.98 13.45 -0.38
#